data_AF-A0A950NML8-F1
#
_entry.id   AF-A0A950NML8-F1
#
_cell.length_a   1.000
_cell.length_b   1.000
_cell.length_c   1.000
_cell.angle_alpha   90.00
_cell.angle_beta   90.00
_cell.angle_gamma   90.00
#
_symmetry.space_group_name_H-M   'P 1'
#
loop_
_entity.id
_entity.type
_entity.pdbx_description
1 polymer ?
#
loop_
_entity_poly.entity_id
_entity_poly.type
_entity_poly.pdbx_seq_one_letter_code
_entity_poly.pdbx_strand_id
1 'polypeptide(L)' 'MERSKSSIDVSRPGLPHTPLSVGTAVEVRNEFVAAWTRGFEIAAATPGGYRVRRLSDRYVLPTEFAAKQLRRA' A
#
# COMPACT_ATOMS: atom_id res chain seq x y z
N MET A 1 15.23 18.68 30.64
CA MET A 1 15.26 17.26 31.06
C MET A 1 14.48 16.48 30.01
N GLU A 2 15.23 15.96 29.05
CA GLU A 2 14.79 15.22 27.85
C GLU A 2 13.87 14.04 28.21
N ARG A 3 12.78 13.84 27.45
CA ARG A 3 12.27 12.49 27.22
C ARG A 3 12.36 12.20 25.73
N SER A 4 13.49 11.57 25.41
CA SER A 4 13.88 10.83 24.23
C SER A 4 12.72 10.46 23.30
N LYS A 5 12.78 11.04 22.11
CA LYS A 5 12.05 10.61 20.92
C LYS A 5 12.71 9.30 20.46
N SER A 6 12.22 8.16 20.94
CA SER A 6 12.81 6.86 20.65
C SER A 6 12.76 6.58 19.15
N SER A 7 13.95 6.67 18.58
CA SER A 7 14.39 6.15 17.30
C SER A 7 13.86 4.73 17.07
N ILE A 8 13.13 4.54 15.98
CA ILE A 8 13.12 3.25 15.30
C ILE A 8 13.51 3.57 13.86
N ASP A 9 14.83 3.60 13.64
CA ASP A 9 15.40 3.40 12.33
C ASP A 9 14.94 2.05 11.79
N VAL A 10 14.11 2.06 10.75
CA VAL A 10 13.92 0.91 9.87
C VAL A 10 14.23 1.34 8.44
N SER A 11 15.40 1.96 8.24
CA SER A 11 15.96 2.18 6.92
C SER A 11 16.57 0.86 6.40
N ARG A 12 15.72 -0.16 6.20
CA ARG A 12 16.06 -1.22 5.25
C ARG A 12 15.82 -0.61 3.87
N PRO A 13 16.81 -0.49 2.97
CA PRO A 13 16.50 -0.29 1.57
C PRO A 13 15.75 -1.55 1.14
N GLY A 14 14.42 -1.46 1.10
CA GLY A 14 13.61 -2.48 0.46
C GLY A 14 14.17 -2.65 -0.94
N LEU A 15 14.44 -3.90 -1.33
CA LEU A 15 14.74 -4.28 -2.71
C LEU A 15 13.88 -3.45 -3.66
N PRO A 16 14.36 -3.04 -4.84
CA PRO A 16 13.58 -2.21 -5.76
C PRO A 16 12.27 -2.92 -6.09
N HIS A 17 11.21 -2.59 -5.36
CA HIS A 17 9.87 -3.06 -5.68
C HIS A 17 9.52 -2.32 -6.95
N THR A 18 9.48 -3.03 -8.07
CA THR A 18 9.08 -2.45 -9.35
C THR A 18 7.77 -1.70 -9.12
N PRO A 19 7.73 -0.38 -9.34
CA PRO A 19 6.57 0.43 -9.01
C PRO A 19 5.34 -0.15 -9.71
N LEU A 20 4.23 -0.20 -8.98
CA LEU A 20 2.97 -0.72 -9.53
C LEU A 20 2.34 0.37 -10.39
N SER A 21 2.24 0.12 -11.70
CA SER A 21 1.64 1.07 -12.64
C SER A 21 0.13 1.20 -12.41
N VAL A 22 -0.42 2.38 -12.71
CA VAL A 22 -1.88 2.59 -12.71
C VAL A 22 -2.56 1.55 -13.62
N GLY A 23 -3.68 1.00 -13.15
CA GLY A 23 -4.41 -0.10 -13.81
C GLY A 23 -3.92 -1.50 -13.42
N THR A 24 -2.79 -1.64 -12.71
CA THR A 24 -2.31 -2.95 -12.27
C THR A 24 -3.28 -3.56 -11.26
N ALA A 25 -3.73 -4.79 -11.52
CA ALA A 25 -4.56 -5.54 -10.57
C ALA A 25 -3.73 -5.93 -9.33
N VAL A 26 -4.31 -5.67 -8.15
CA VAL A 26 -3.65 -5.89 -6.87
C VAL A 26 -4.57 -6.53 -5.84
N GLU A 27 -3.95 -7.23 -4.90
CA GLU A 27 -4.56 -7.64 -3.65
C GLU A 27 -4.13 -6.67 -2.55
N VAL A 28 -5.07 -6.30 -1.68
CA VAL A 28 -4.85 -5.42 -0.54
C VAL A 28 -4.78 -6.25 0.73
N ARG A 29 -3.74 -6.04 1.54
CA ARG A 29 -3.60 -6.70 2.84
C ARG A 29 -4.50 -6.02 3.88
N ASN A 30 -5.35 -6.81 4.51
CA ASN A 30 -6.08 -6.40 5.70
C ASN A 30 -5.17 -6.57 6.93
N GLU A 31 -4.90 -5.48 7.64
CA GLU A 31 -4.00 -5.44 8.80
C GLU A 31 -4.56 -6.14 10.03
N PHE A 32 -5.89 -6.30 10.14
CA PHE A 32 -6.54 -6.90 11.29
C PHE A 32 -6.60 -8.42 11.22
N VAL A 33 -6.81 -8.97 10.01
CA VAL A 33 -6.98 -10.42 9.80
C VAL A 33 -5.78 -11.07 9.09
N ALA A 34 -4.72 -10.30 8.80
CA ALA A 34 -3.55 -10.72 8.04
C ALA A 34 -3.86 -11.41 6.70
N ALA A 35 -5.06 -11.20 6.16
CA ALA A 35 -5.54 -11.77 4.91
C ALA A 35 -5.37 -10.78 3.76
N TRP A 36 -5.34 -11.30 2.54
CA TRP A 36 -5.26 -10.50 1.32
C TRP A 36 -6.59 -10.56 0.59
N THR A 37 -7.09 -9.39 0.20
CA THR A 37 -8.37 -9.26 -0.48
C THR A 37 -8.13 -8.85 -1.94
N ARG A 38 -8.70 -9.61 -2.87
CA ARG A 38 -8.68 -9.35 -4.32
C ARG A 38 -9.70 -8.29 -4.71
N GLY A 39 -9.69 -7.93 -5.99
CA GLY A 39 -10.71 -7.06 -6.57
C GLY A 39 -10.34 -5.58 -6.53
N PHE A 40 -9.05 -5.28 -6.55
CA PHE A 40 -8.54 -3.91 -6.59
C PHE A 40 -7.57 -3.72 -7.75
N GLU A 41 -7.40 -2.48 -8.17
CA GLU A 41 -6.37 -2.06 -9.10
C GLU A 41 -5.71 -0.75 -8.61
N ILE A 42 -4.49 -0.46 -9.06
CA ILE A 42 -3.85 0.83 -8.77
C ILE A 42 -4.61 1.94 -9.51
N ALA A 43 -5.13 2.91 -8.75
CA ALA A 43 -5.76 4.11 -9.30
C ALA A 43 -4.75 5.24 -9.53
N ALA A 44 -3.80 5.41 -8.60
CA ALA A 44 -2.75 6.42 -8.68
C ALA A 44 -1.55 6.00 -7.83
N ALA A 45 -0.34 6.31 -8.29
CA ALA A 45 0.85 6.34 -7.45
C ALA A 45 0.98 7.73 -6.83
N THR A 46 1.23 7.81 -5.53
CA THR A 46 1.43 9.06 -4.77
C THR A 46 2.83 9.05 -4.14
N PRO A 47 3.37 10.20 -3.71
CA PRO A 47 4.63 10.22 -2.97
C PRO A 47 4.59 9.44 -1.64
N GLY A 48 3.39 9.19 -1.08
CA GLY A 48 3.20 8.44 0.16
C GLY A 48 2.87 6.96 -0.03
N GLY A 49 2.58 6.50 -1.25
CA GLY A 49 2.15 5.13 -1.53
C GLY A 49 1.28 5.03 -2.78
N TYR A 50 0.15 4.36 -2.65
CA TYR A 50 -0.76 4.09 -3.76
C TYR A 50 -2.22 4.28 -3.36
N ARG A 51 -3.00 4.87 -4.25
CA ARG A 51 -4.47 4.78 -4.19
C ARG A 51 -4.91 3.59 -5.00
N VAL A 52 -5.89 2.87 -4.50
CA VAL A 52 -6.47 1.71 -5.18
C VAL A 52 -7.94 1.95 -5.49
N ARG A 53 -8.38 1.43 -6.63
CA ARG A 53 -9.78 1.39 -7.04
C ARG A 53 -10.32 0.01 -6.81
N ARG A 54 -11.48 -0.09 -6.18
CA ARG A 54 -12.22 -1.33 -6.06
C ARG A 54 -12.90 -1.64 -7.39
N LEU A 55 -12.68 -2.84 -7.93
CA LEU A 55 -13.18 -3.24 -9.24
C LEU A 55 -14.72 -3.38 -9.27
N SER A 56 -15.32 -3.76 -8.14
CA SER A 56 -16.75 -4.06 -8.04
C SER A 56 -17.65 -2.85 -8.32
N ASP A 57 -17.25 -1.67 -7.85
CA ASP A 57 -18.05 -0.43 -7.89
C ASP A 57 -17.27 0.75 -8.48
N ARG A 58 -16.02 0.51 -8.93
CA ARG A 58 -15.09 1.51 -9.49
C ARG A 58 -14.76 2.64 -8.52
N TYR A 59 -15.05 2.49 -7.23
CA TYR A 59 -14.76 3.48 -6.22
C TYR A 59 -13.27 3.49 -5.88
N VAL A 60 -12.66 4.68 -5.90
CA VAL A 60 -11.28 4.88 -5.42
C VAL A 60 -11.32 5.03 -3.92
N LEU A 61 -10.63 4.13 -3.21
CA LEU A 61 -10.56 4.18 -1.76
C LEU A 61 -9.86 5.49 -1.33
N PRO A 62 -10.39 6.21 -0.32
CA PRO A 62 -9.82 7.48 0.13
C PRO A 62 -8.49 7.31 0.87
N THR A 63 -8.20 6.10 1.35
CA THR A 63 -6.96 5.77 2.05
C THR A 63 -5.83 5.46 1.07
N GLU A 64 -4.61 5.85 1.45
CA GLU A 64 -3.38 5.50 0.74
C GLU A 64 -2.80 4.21 1.31
N PHE A 65 -2.39 3.30 0.44
CA PHE A 65 -1.79 2.03 0.79
C PHE A 65 -0.29 2.06 0.56
N ALA A 66 0.47 1.63 1.57
CA ALA A 66 1.90 1.44 1.43
C ALA A 66 2.20 0.25 0.50
N ALA A 67 3.36 0.23 -0.15
CA ALA A 67 3.77 -0.87 -1.04
C ALA A 67 3.72 -2.25 -0.34
N LYS A 68 3.97 -2.32 0.98
CA LYS A 68 3.89 -3.56 1.77
C LYS A 68 2.46 -4.10 1.97
N GLN A 69 1.45 -3.26 1.79
CA GLN A 69 0.04 -3.63 1.89
C GLN A 69 -0.53 -4.06 0.53
N LEU A 70 0.26 -3.98 -0.53
CA LEU A 70 -0.16 -4.30 -1.89
C LEU A 70 0.71 -5.42 -2.45
N ARG A 71 0.08 -6.33 -3.19
CA ARG A 71 0.79 -7.28 -4.05
C ARG A 71 0.03 -7.44 -5.34
N ARG A 72 0.75 -7.83 -6.41
CA ARG A 72 0.10 -8.17 -7.68
C ARG A 72 -0.79 -9.40 -7.46
N ALA A 73 -1.99 -9.33 -8.02
CA ALA A 73 -2.96 -10.43 -8.01
C ALA A 73 -2.56 -11.55 -8.97
#